data_AF-A0A2M9CY68-F1
#
_entry.id   AF-A0A2M9CY68-F1
#
_cell.length_a   1.000
_cell.length_b   1.000
_cell.length_c   1.000
_cell.angle_alpha   90.00
_cell.angle_beta   90.00
_cell.angle_gamma   90.00
#
_symmetry.space_group_name_H-M   'P 1'
#
loop_
_entity.id
_entity.type
_entity.pdbx_description
1 polymer ?
#
loop_
_entity_poly.entity_id
_entity_poly.type
_entity_poly.pdbx_seq_one_letter_code
_entity_poly.pdbx_strand_id
1 'polypeptide(L)'
;MTSTPPAPGTSAPTTATTATTATAKTAETAATTKTAKTAATTATEPTPVVATPSAPTARRPRRSRWALDARDLAHVATFAALTAALGLAPPLYVLGGAVPITAQTLGVMLAGTLLGAYRGALAMATFVALVAAGLPLLSGGRGGLSILLGPSGGYVVAWIAGAALVGWLVQRTVARRGLSHGVPRSASRTLALDVLVAALVGGVAFVYACGIPWQAAMLGLPQTTVALGALAFVPGDLLKAVVAASVTVAVLRAYPAAPVLRAARG
;
A
#
# COMPACT_ATOMS: atom_id res chain seq x y z
N MET A 1 -58.93 23.68 46.76
CA MET A 1 -59.78 24.31 45.72
C MET A 1 -59.04 24.13 44.40
N THR A 2 -59.37 23.06 43.68
CA THR A 2 -60.24 23.06 42.47
C THR A 2 -59.43 23.46 41.22
N SER A 3 -59.38 22.73 40.12
CA SER A 3 -60.07 21.51 39.66
C SER A 3 -59.60 21.27 38.22
N THR A 4 -59.24 20.03 37.86
CA THR A 4 -59.35 19.45 36.50
C THR A 4 -60.81 19.58 35.99
N PRO A 5 -61.21 19.38 34.69
CA PRO A 5 -60.95 18.14 33.93
C PRO A 5 -61.03 18.35 32.36
N PRO A 6 -61.41 17.38 31.47
CA PRO A 6 -60.59 16.96 30.31
C PRO A 6 -61.35 16.78 28.95
N ALA A 7 -60.67 16.23 27.93
CA ALA A 7 -61.18 15.45 26.76
C ALA A 7 -62.06 16.22 25.71
N PRO A 8 -62.45 15.70 24.50
CA PRO A 8 -62.49 14.32 23.94
C PRO A 8 -61.68 14.16 22.61
N GLY A 9 -61.44 13.01 21.99
CA GLY A 9 -62.14 11.73 21.91
C GLY A 9 -62.67 11.52 20.48
N THR A 10 -62.22 10.46 19.80
CA THR A 10 -62.90 9.76 18.67
C THR A 10 -62.00 8.58 18.25
N SER A 11 -62.10 7.41 18.88
CA SER A 11 -63.06 6.30 18.62
C SER A 11 -62.77 5.49 17.34
N ALA A 12 -62.30 4.26 17.54
CA ALA A 12 -62.46 3.11 16.65
C ALA A 12 -63.95 2.74 16.45
N PRO A 13 -64.31 1.86 15.50
CA PRO A 13 -64.48 0.43 15.82
C PRO A 13 -64.00 -0.54 14.70
N THR A 14 -63.45 -1.74 15.01
CA THR A 14 -64.15 -3.06 15.16
C THR A 14 -64.85 -3.49 13.85
N THR A 15 -64.60 -4.64 13.21
CA THR A 15 -64.94 -6.06 13.52
C THR A 15 -64.63 -6.82 12.21
N ALA A 16 -64.16 -8.06 12.08
CA ALA A 16 -64.76 -9.36 12.37
C ALA A 16 -63.86 -10.43 11.68
N THR A 17 -63.48 -11.54 12.33
CA THR A 17 -64.14 -12.88 12.26
C THR A 17 -64.14 -13.44 10.82
N THR A 18 -63.50 -14.58 10.46
CA THR A 18 -63.91 -15.98 10.72
C THR A 18 -62.92 -16.86 9.92
N ALA A 19 -62.13 -17.76 10.53
CA ALA A 19 -62.34 -19.21 10.64
C ALA A 19 -62.50 -20.02 9.32
N THR A 20 -61.58 -21.00 9.17
CA THR A 20 -61.83 -22.42 8.82
C THR A 20 -62.06 -22.86 7.36
N THR A 21 -61.37 -23.99 7.05
CA THR A 21 -61.68 -25.13 6.13
C THR A 21 -60.57 -25.31 5.09
N ALA A 22 -59.58 -26.20 5.25
CA ALA A 22 -59.60 -27.67 5.25
C ALA A 22 -59.96 -28.32 3.89
N THR A 23 -59.37 -29.50 3.63
CA THR A 23 -59.50 -30.43 2.47
C THR A 23 -58.36 -30.29 1.44
N ALA A 24 -57.25 -31.04 1.44
CA ALA A 24 -57.01 -32.50 1.45
C ALA A 24 -57.41 -33.23 0.15
N LYS A 25 -56.41 -33.68 -0.64
CA LYS A 25 -56.36 -34.94 -1.43
C LYS A 25 -54.99 -34.99 -2.14
N THR A 26 -54.00 -35.81 -1.78
CA THR A 26 -53.87 -37.29 -1.75
C THR A 26 -53.72 -37.91 -3.14
N ALA A 27 -52.64 -38.72 -3.24
CA ALA A 27 -52.29 -39.73 -4.24
C ALA A 27 -51.73 -39.18 -5.57
N GLU A 28 -50.72 -39.77 -6.21
CA GLU A 28 -50.42 -41.21 -6.26
C GLU A 28 -48.98 -41.44 -6.75
N THR A 29 -48.26 -42.33 -6.06
CA THR A 29 -47.04 -42.98 -6.53
C THR A 29 -47.44 -44.25 -7.26
N ALA A 30 -47.02 -44.43 -8.51
CA ALA A 30 -47.00 -45.75 -9.15
C ALA A 30 -45.87 -45.86 -10.17
N ALA A 31 -44.87 -46.68 -9.81
CA ALA A 31 -43.93 -47.29 -10.73
C ALA A 31 -44.67 -48.28 -11.64
N THR A 32 -44.22 -48.46 -12.90
CA THR A 32 -44.37 -49.72 -13.68
C THR A 32 -43.60 -49.64 -15.01
N THR A 33 -42.60 -50.52 -15.12
CA THR A 33 -42.29 -51.37 -16.28
C THR A 33 -41.68 -50.79 -17.56
N LYS A 34 -40.36 -50.94 -17.59
CA LYS A 34 -39.52 -51.49 -18.67
C LYS A 34 -40.30 -52.30 -19.73
N THR A 35 -40.40 -51.77 -20.95
CA THR A 35 -40.63 -52.59 -22.15
C THR A 35 -39.56 -52.24 -23.17
N ALA A 36 -38.70 -53.22 -23.45
CA ALA A 36 -37.79 -53.21 -24.57
C ALA A 36 -38.60 -53.33 -25.87
N LYS A 37 -38.35 -52.44 -26.83
CA LYS A 37 -38.72 -52.69 -28.23
C LYS A 37 -37.58 -52.24 -29.13
N THR A 38 -36.89 -53.24 -29.63
CA THR A 38 -35.96 -53.22 -30.75
C THR A 38 -36.58 -52.49 -31.94
N ALA A 39 -35.91 -51.45 -32.42
CA ALA A 39 -36.09 -50.92 -33.75
C ALA A 39 -34.70 -50.61 -34.30
N ALA A 40 -34.25 -51.47 -35.21
CA ALA A 40 -33.07 -51.24 -36.02
C ALA A 40 -33.30 -50.02 -36.91
N THR A 41 -32.40 -49.04 -36.86
CA THR A 41 -32.31 -47.97 -37.85
C THR A 41 -30.84 -47.61 -38.00
N THR A 42 -30.27 -48.13 -39.09
CA THR A 42 -29.17 -47.62 -39.92
C THR A 42 -28.17 -46.68 -39.24
N ALA A 43 -27.04 -47.24 -38.83
CA ALA A 43 -25.84 -46.50 -38.46
C ALA A 43 -25.34 -45.67 -39.66
N THR A 44 -25.33 -44.34 -39.50
CA THR A 44 -24.43 -43.47 -40.25
C THR A 44 -23.17 -43.35 -39.42
N GLU A 45 -22.06 -43.93 -39.88
CA GLU A 45 -20.75 -43.75 -39.24
C GLU A 45 -20.42 -42.25 -39.13
N PRO A 46 -20.14 -41.72 -37.93
CA PRO A 46 -19.51 -40.41 -37.82
C PRO A 46 -18.07 -40.56 -38.28
N THR A 47 -17.69 -39.83 -39.34
CA THR A 47 -16.31 -39.71 -39.81
C THR A 47 -15.41 -39.37 -38.61
N PRO A 48 -14.33 -40.12 -38.35
CA PRO A 48 -13.42 -39.79 -37.27
C PRO A 48 -12.73 -38.48 -37.62
N VAL A 49 -13.14 -37.39 -36.98
CA VAL A 49 -12.42 -36.12 -37.04
C VAL A 49 -11.08 -36.38 -36.35
N VAL A 50 -10.03 -36.59 -37.16
CA VAL A 50 -8.65 -36.69 -36.69
C VAL A 50 -8.37 -35.40 -35.92
N ALA A 51 -8.36 -35.51 -34.58
CA ALA A 51 -7.97 -34.41 -33.73
C ALA A 51 -6.49 -34.11 -34.00
N THR A 52 -6.24 -33.03 -34.74
CA THR A 52 -4.89 -32.51 -34.94
C THR A 52 -4.26 -32.30 -33.56
N PRO A 53 -3.06 -32.83 -33.27
CA PRO A 53 -2.42 -32.61 -31.98
C PRO A 53 -2.21 -31.11 -31.79
N SER A 54 -2.90 -30.54 -30.80
CA SER A 54 -2.73 -29.14 -30.40
C SER A 54 -1.25 -28.89 -30.13
N ALA A 55 -0.66 -27.93 -30.85
CA ALA A 55 0.75 -27.57 -30.70
C ALA A 55 1.09 -27.31 -29.22
N PRO A 56 2.26 -27.74 -28.72
CA PRO A 56 2.65 -27.52 -27.34
C PRO A 56 2.66 -26.01 -27.06
N THR A 57 1.79 -25.56 -26.18
CA THR A 57 1.69 -24.16 -25.76
C THR A 57 3.05 -23.74 -25.23
N ALA A 58 3.77 -22.90 -26.00
CA ALA A 58 5.09 -22.42 -25.63
C ALA A 58 5.04 -21.80 -24.23
N ARG A 59 5.64 -22.47 -23.24
CA ARG A 59 5.64 -22.04 -21.86
C ARG A 59 6.43 -20.73 -21.78
N ARG A 60 5.72 -19.59 -21.72
CA ARG A 60 6.34 -18.27 -21.56
C ARG A 60 7.39 -18.35 -20.44
N PRO A 61 8.64 -17.92 -20.67
CA PRO A 61 9.66 -17.95 -19.64
C PRO A 61 9.15 -17.17 -18.43
N ARG A 62 9.16 -17.81 -17.26
CA ARG A 62 8.80 -17.15 -15.99
C ARG A 62 9.85 -16.06 -15.77
N ARG A 63 9.50 -14.80 -16.08
CA ARG A 63 10.37 -13.66 -15.79
C ARG A 63 10.70 -13.70 -14.29
N SER A 64 11.99 -13.64 -13.94
CA SER A 64 12.40 -13.64 -12.55
C SER A 64 11.78 -12.42 -11.86
N ARG A 65 11.33 -12.57 -10.62
CA ARG A 65 10.69 -11.47 -9.86
C ARG A 65 11.64 -10.28 -9.62
N TRP A 66 12.91 -10.43 -9.98
CA TRP A 66 14.00 -9.49 -9.75
C TRP A 66 14.55 -8.89 -11.06
N ALA A 67 14.00 -9.28 -12.21
CA ALA A 67 14.36 -8.65 -13.48
C ALA A 67 13.79 -7.22 -13.52
N LEU A 68 14.68 -6.23 -13.45
CA LEU A 68 14.34 -4.83 -13.66
C LEU A 68 14.14 -4.58 -15.16
N ASP A 69 12.97 -4.11 -15.54
CA ASP A 69 12.74 -3.60 -16.90
C ASP A 69 13.15 -2.11 -16.98
N ALA A 70 13.33 -1.58 -18.19
CA ALA A 70 13.69 -0.18 -18.43
C ALA A 70 12.73 0.79 -17.70
N ARG A 71 11.46 0.39 -17.61
CA ARG A 71 10.44 1.13 -16.89
C ARG A 71 10.68 1.19 -15.37
N ASP A 72 11.14 0.11 -14.76
CA ASP A 72 11.40 0.08 -13.33
C ASP A 72 12.66 0.90 -12.99
N LEU A 73 13.68 0.83 -13.84
CA LEU A 73 14.86 1.70 -13.78
C LEU A 73 14.49 3.18 -13.88
N ALA A 74 13.60 3.54 -14.81
CA ALA A 74 13.11 4.92 -14.94
C ALA A 74 12.45 5.41 -13.64
N HIS A 75 11.55 4.62 -13.03
CA HIS A 75 10.93 5.01 -11.75
C HIS A 75 11.96 5.16 -10.62
N VAL A 76 12.93 4.24 -10.54
CA VAL A 76 14.03 4.32 -9.55
C VAL A 76 14.80 5.63 -9.70
N ALA A 77 15.20 5.97 -10.93
CA ALA A 77 15.91 7.21 -11.24
C ALA A 77 15.05 8.45 -10.93
N THR A 78 13.76 8.46 -11.32
CA THR A 78 12.87 9.59 -11.06
C THR A 78 12.68 9.84 -9.57
N PHE A 79 12.56 8.79 -8.74
CA PHE A 79 12.41 8.96 -7.30
C PHE A 79 13.72 9.37 -6.62
N ALA A 80 14.87 8.89 -7.10
CA ALA A 80 16.17 9.41 -6.65
C ALA A 80 16.31 10.91 -6.97
N ALA A 81 15.93 11.32 -8.19
CA ALA A 81 15.93 12.72 -8.60
C ALA A 81 14.92 13.57 -7.82
N LEU A 82 13.74 13.04 -7.50
CA LEU A 82 12.75 13.68 -6.65
C LEU A 82 13.31 13.96 -5.25
N THR A 83 13.99 12.98 -4.64
CA THR A 83 14.65 13.15 -3.33
C THR A 83 15.76 14.20 -3.39
N ALA A 84 16.51 14.26 -4.50
CA ALA A 84 17.50 15.31 -4.72
C ALA A 84 16.86 16.70 -4.87
N ALA A 85 15.77 16.82 -5.63
CA ALA A 85 15.04 18.07 -5.80
C ALA A 85 14.46 18.58 -4.47
N LEU A 86 13.96 17.68 -3.61
CA LEU A 86 13.55 18.02 -2.24
C LEU A 86 14.71 18.54 -1.37
N GLY A 87 15.96 18.26 -1.75
CA GLY A 87 17.17 18.79 -1.12
C GLY A 87 17.49 20.22 -1.52
N LEU A 88 16.87 20.76 -2.57
CA LEU A 88 17.02 22.18 -2.92
C LEU A 88 16.35 23.10 -1.90
N ALA A 89 15.38 22.59 -1.14
CA ALA A 89 14.78 23.32 -0.04
C ALA A 89 15.85 23.65 1.03
N PRO A 90 15.91 24.89 1.52
CA PRO A 90 16.88 25.29 2.54
C PRO A 90 16.78 24.42 3.80
N PRO A 91 17.92 23.99 4.39
CA PRO A 91 17.91 23.24 5.63
C PRO A 91 17.51 24.14 6.81
N LEU A 92 16.70 23.61 7.73
CA LEU A 92 16.36 24.31 8.97
C LEU A 92 17.13 23.68 10.14
N TYR A 93 18.11 24.42 10.66
CA TYR A 93 18.85 24.03 11.86
C TYR A 93 18.15 24.59 13.10
N VAL A 94 17.45 23.71 13.82
CA VAL A 94 16.73 24.08 15.04
C VAL A 94 17.66 23.87 16.24
N LEU A 95 17.67 24.84 17.17
CA LEU A 95 18.45 24.78 18.42
C LEU A 95 19.97 24.55 18.23
N GLY A 96 20.55 25.01 17.11
CA GLY A 96 21.98 24.81 16.82
C GLY A 96 22.38 23.33 16.61
N GLY A 97 21.40 22.46 16.32
CA GLY A 97 21.63 21.02 16.15
C GLY A 97 22.51 20.69 14.94
N ALA A 98 23.29 19.61 15.05
CA ALA A 98 24.19 19.14 13.98
C ALA A 98 23.47 18.55 12.75
N VAL A 99 22.18 18.22 12.87
CA VAL A 99 21.37 17.62 11.81
C VAL A 99 20.22 18.57 11.44
N PRO A 100 20.09 18.96 10.16
CA PRO A 100 19.04 19.86 9.73
C PRO A 100 17.70 19.12 9.54
N ILE A 101 16.60 19.85 9.75
CA ILE A 101 15.29 19.45 9.25
C ILE A 101 15.27 19.66 7.74
N THR A 102 14.91 18.62 6.99
CA THR A 102 14.87 18.64 5.53
C THR A 102 13.52 18.16 4.99
N ALA A 103 13.19 18.54 3.77
CA ALA A 103 12.05 17.99 3.05
C ALA A 103 12.37 16.61 2.42
N GLN A 104 13.64 16.20 2.38
CA GLN A 104 14.09 14.99 1.66
C GLN A 104 13.54 13.70 2.23
N THR A 105 13.23 13.64 3.52
CA THR A 105 12.60 12.47 4.14
C THR A 105 11.22 12.15 3.54
N LEU A 106 10.55 13.14 2.94
CA LEU A 106 9.33 12.90 2.14
C LEU A 106 9.61 12.03 0.91
N GLY A 107 10.75 12.22 0.25
CA GLY A 107 11.17 11.42 -0.90
C GLY A 107 11.38 9.94 -0.53
N VAL A 108 11.91 9.69 0.67
CA VAL A 108 12.07 8.34 1.23
C VAL A 108 10.72 7.66 1.44
N MET A 109 9.77 8.37 2.06
CA MET A 109 8.42 7.87 2.30
C MET A 109 7.72 7.58 0.96
N LEU A 110 7.72 8.52 0.02
CA LEU A 110 7.10 8.37 -1.29
C LEU A 110 7.73 7.22 -2.10
N ALA A 111 9.05 7.08 -2.07
CA ALA A 111 9.73 5.97 -2.74
C ALA A 111 9.26 4.61 -2.18
N GLY A 112 9.20 4.48 -0.86
CA GLY A 112 8.66 3.27 -0.24
C GLY A 112 7.20 3.01 -0.62
N THR A 113 6.32 4.00 -0.44
CA THR A 113 4.88 3.81 -0.61
C THR A 113 4.46 3.58 -2.08
N LEU A 114 5.18 4.12 -3.06
CA LEU A 114 4.80 4.06 -4.48
C LEU A 114 5.56 3.01 -5.30
N LEU A 115 6.87 2.81 -5.03
CA LEU A 115 7.68 1.83 -5.77
C LEU A 115 7.63 0.44 -5.13
N GLY A 116 7.31 0.38 -3.83
CA GLY A 116 7.34 -0.83 -3.02
C GLY A 116 8.74 -1.13 -2.48
N ALA A 117 8.87 -2.22 -1.71
CA ALA A 117 10.07 -2.49 -0.89
C ALA A 117 11.39 -2.48 -1.69
N TYR A 118 11.48 -3.32 -2.73
CA TYR A 118 12.73 -3.49 -3.48
C TYR A 118 13.11 -2.25 -4.30
N ARG A 119 12.18 -1.72 -5.11
CA ARG A 119 12.44 -0.56 -5.98
C ARG A 119 12.59 0.74 -5.19
N GLY A 120 11.86 0.90 -4.09
CA GLY A 120 12.04 2.03 -3.17
C GLY A 120 13.42 2.02 -2.53
N ALA A 121 13.89 0.85 -2.10
CA ALA A 121 15.25 0.68 -1.59
C ALA A 121 16.30 1.01 -2.66
N LEU A 122 16.12 0.54 -3.90
CA LEU A 122 17.01 0.87 -5.01
C LEU A 122 17.05 2.36 -5.34
N ALA A 123 15.90 3.07 -5.26
CA ALA A 123 15.85 4.51 -5.45
C ALA A 123 16.69 5.25 -4.39
N MET A 124 16.54 4.86 -3.12
CA MET A 124 17.34 5.45 -2.04
C MET A 124 18.80 5.04 -2.12
N ALA A 125 19.11 3.80 -2.49
CA ALA A 125 20.49 3.34 -2.67
C ALA A 125 21.18 4.11 -3.81
N THR A 126 20.48 4.34 -4.92
CA THR A 126 20.97 5.17 -6.03
C THR A 126 21.24 6.60 -5.56
N PHE A 127 20.29 7.20 -4.84
CA PHE A 127 20.46 8.54 -4.28
C PHE A 127 21.68 8.62 -3.34
N VAL A 128 21.81 7.68 -2.40
CA VAL A 128 22.94 7.64 -1.45
C VAL A 128 24.26 7.39 -2.17
N ALA A 129 24.29 6.55 -3.22
CA ALA A 129 25.48 6.33 -4.04
C ALA A 129 25.93 7.60 -4.76
N LEU A 130 25.00 8.39 -5.30
CA LEU A 130 25.31 9.68 -5.93
C LEU A 130 25.84 10.70 -4.92
N VAL A 131 25.26 10.74 -3.71
CA VAL A 131 25.79 11.55 -2.60
C VAL A 131 27.19 11.11 -2.23
N ALA A 132 27.43 9.80 -2.10
CA ALA A 132 28.76 9.24 -1.78
C ALA A 132 29.80 9.60 -2.85
N ALA A 133 29.40 9.61 -4.13
CA ALA A 133 30.22 10.03 -5.26
C ALA A 133 30.56 11.54 -5.27
N GLY A 134 30.02 12.32 -4.33
CA GLY A 134 30.36 13.73 -4.14
C GLY A 134 29.33 14.72 -4.68
N LEU A 135 28.20 14.25 -5.24
CA LEU A 135 27.19 15.18 -5.75
C LEU A 135 26.51 15.91 -4.56
N PRO A 136 26.31 17.24 -4.65
CA PRO A 136 25.73 18.06 -3.58
C PRO A 136 24.20 17.93 -3.53
N LEU A 137 23.68 16.71 -3.34
CA LEU A 137 22.24 16.40 -3.43
C LEU A 137 21.52 16.46 -2.08
N LEU A 138 22.24 16.51 -0.96
CA LEU A 138 21.63 16.71 0.35
C LEU A 138 21.34 18.19 0.58
N SER A 139 20.36 18.46 1.44
CA SER A 139 19.93 19.82 1.76
C SER A 139 21.07 20.71 2.21
N GLY A 140 21.10 21.93 1.66
CA GLY A 140 22.20 22.89 1.85
C GLY A 140 23.41 22.63 0.93
N GLY A 141 23.22 21.95 -0.21
CA GLY A 141 24.31 21.67 -1.16
C GLY A 141 25.35 20.68 -0.62
N ARG A 142 24.91 19.81 0.27
CA ARG A 142 25.76 18.85 0.99
C ARG A 142 25.97 17.60 0.16
N GLY A 143 27.21 17.11 0.07
CA GLY A 143 27.55 15.85 -0.60
C GLY A 143 28.88 15.26 -0.13
N GLY A 144 29.19 14.06 -0.60
CA GLY A 144 30.45 13.36 -0.35
C GLY A 144 30.43 12.36 0.81
N LEU A 145 31.46 11.51 0.81
CA LEU A 145 31.68 10.47 1.83
C LEU A 145 31.81 11.04 3.25
N SER A 146 32.36 12.24 3.42
CA SER A 146 32.52 12.88 4.72
C SER A 146 31.18 13.08 5.45
N ILE A 147 30.10 13.32 4.71
CA ILE A 147 28.76 13.51 5.29
C ILE A 147 28.14 12.18 5.73
N LEU A 148 28.43 11.10 5.00
CA LEU A 148 28.00 9.75 5.36
C LEU A 148 28.75 9.21 6.58
N LEU A 149 29.97 9.69 6.81
CA LEU A 149 30.74 9.39 8.02
C LEU A 149 30.49 10.40 9.16
N GLY A 150 29.71 11.46 8.91
CA GLY A 150 29.37 12.48 9.88
C GLY A 150 28.12 12.18 10.72
N PRO A 151 27.67 13.12 11.57
CA PRO A 151 26.54 12.94 12.48
C PRO A 151 25.22 12.57 11.78
N SER A 152 24.98 13.09 10.57
CA SER A 152 23.79 12.78 9.77
C SER A 152 23.86 11.46 8.99
N GLY A 153 25.04 10.83 8.94
CA GLY A 153 25.31 9.66 8.10
C GLY A 153 24.36 8.50 8.37
N GLY A 154 24.15 8.18 9.65
CA GLY A 154 23.24 7.11 10.06
C GLY A 154 21.80 7.30 9.58
N TYR A 155 21.30 8.53 9.52
CA TYR A 155 19.97 8.82 8.98
C TYR A 155 19.92 8.58 7.47
N VAL A 156 20.91 9.08 6.73
CA VAL A 156 20.97 8.99 5.26
C VAL A 156 21.11 7.54 4.80
N VAL A 157 21.96 6.75 5.46
CA VAL A 157 22.11 5.32 5.15
C VAL A 157 20.84 4.54 5.53
N ALA A 158 20.21 4.89 6.65
CA ALA A 158 18.96 4.26 7.08
C ALA A 158 17.79 4.51 6.12
N TRP A 159 17.82 5.54 5.28
CA TRP A 159 16.77 5.78 4.27
C TRP A 159 16.58 4.61 3.31
N ILE A 160 17.63 3.84 3.01
CA ILE A 160 17.55 2.67 2.12
C ILE A 160 16.64 1.60 2.74
N ALA A 161 16.94 1.19 3.96
CA ALA A 161 16.14 0.20 4.68
C ALA A 161 14.78 0.77 5.15
N GLY A 162 14.71 2.07 5.45
CA GLY A 162 13.47 2.77 5.76
C GLY A 162 12.49 2.71 4.59
N ALA A 163 12.91 3.08 3.37
CA ALA A 163 12.08 2.98 2.18
C ALA A 163 11.66 1.52 1.89
N ALA A 164 12.56 0.56 2.10
CA ALA A 164 12.24 -0.86 1.97
C ALA A 164 11.12 -1.29 2.93
N LEU A 165 11.24 -0.90 4.21
CA LEU A 165 10.27 -1.22 5.26
C LEU A 165 8.91 -0.56 5.00
N VAL A 166 8.88 0.72 4.63
CA VAL A 166 7.65 1.42 4.22
C VAL A 166 6.97 0.66 3.08
N GLY A 167 7.73 0.35 2.02
CA GLY A 167 7.18 -0.33 0.86
C GLY A 167 6.68 -1.74 1.15
N TRP A 168 7.34 -2.47 2.04
CA TRP A 168 6.91 -3.80 2.46
C TRP A 168 5.62 -3.76 3.27
N LEU A 169 5.47 -2.80 4.20
CA LEU A 169 4.23 -2.59 4.96
C LEU A 169 3.07 -2.25 4.02
N VAL A 170 3.27 -1.32 3.08
CA VAL A 170 2.23 -0.95 2.11
C VAL A 170 1.84 -2.13 1.21
N GLN A 171 2.81 -2.89 0.70
CA GLN A 171 2.53 -4.08 -0.11
C GLN A 171 1.70 -5.12 0.66
N ARG A 172 2.03 -5.36 1.93
CA ARG A 172 1.25 -6.27 2.79
C ARG A 172 -0.17 -5.80 2.99
N THR A 173 -0.37 -4.51 3.22
CA THR A 173 -1.71 -3.92 3.37
C THR A 173 -2.52 -4.06 2.08
N VAL A 174 -1.92 -3.72 0.92
CA VAL A 174 -2.56 -3.84 -0.39
C VAL A 174 -2.96 -5.29 -0.67
N ALA A 175 -2.07 -6.25 -0.41
CA ALA A 175 -2.33 -7.67 -0.60
C ALA A 175 -3.43 -8.19 0.32
N ARG A 176 -3.38 -7.86 1.63
CA ARG A 176 -4.40 -8.26 2.62
C ARG A 176 -5.80 -7.74 2.27
N ARG A 177 -5.89 -6.60 1.59
CA ARG A 177 -7.17 -5.97 1.21
C ARG A 177 -7.63 -6.29 -0.21
N GLY A 178 -6.89 -7.12 -0.95
CA GLY A 178 -7.23 -7.45 -2.34
C GLY A 178 -7.21 -6.25 -3.29
N LEU A 179 -6.47 -5.18 -2.96
CA LEU A 179 -6.44 -3.91 -3.71
C LEU A 179 -5.52 -3.95 -4.93
N SER A 180 -5.06 -5.14 -5.33
CA SER A 180 -4.07 -5.34 -6.38
C SER A 180 -4.52 -4.84 -7.75
N HIS A 181 -5.83 -4.73 -8.01
CA HIS A 181 -6.40 -4.26 -9.28
C HIS A 181 -6.80 -2.78 -9.29
N GLY A 182 -6.66 -2.08 -8.16
CA GLY A 182 -7.04 -0.68 -8.02
C GLY A 182 -7.65 -0.39 -6.65
N VAL A 183 -7.75 0.90 -6.33
CA VAL A 183 -8.26 1.36 -5.03
C VAL A 183 -9.63 2.02 -5.21
N PRO A 184 -10.74 1.39 -4.73
CA PRO A 184 -12.06 2.01 -4.78
C PRO A 184 -12.16 3.17 -3.77
N ARG A 185 -13.09 4.10 -4.01
CA ARG A 185 -13.32 5.26 -3.12
C ARG A 185 -13.63 4.87 -1.67
N SER A 186 -14.37 3.77 -1.46
CA SER A 186 -14.70 3.28 -0.12
C SER A 186 -13.45 2.86 0.68
N ALA A 187 -12.46 2.26 0.03
CA ALA A 187 -11.23 1.80 0.69
C ALA A 187 -10.16 2.90 0.85
N SER A 188 -10.36 4.08 0.27
CA SER A 188 -9.29 5.09 0.18
C SER A 188 -8.91 5.67 1.54
N ARG A 189 -9.89 5.91 2.43
CA ARG A 189 -9.63 6.45 3.77
C ARG A 189 -8.83 5.47 4.61
N THR A 190 -9.26 4.21 4.64
CA THR A 190 -8.59 3.18 5.43
C THR A 190 -7.20 2.88 4.89
N LEU A 191 -7.01 2.90 3.55
CA LEU A 191 -5.68 2.77 2.94
C LEU A 191 -4.77 3.96 3.29
N ALA A 192 -5.30 5.18 3.31
CA ALA A 192 -4.52 6.36 3.69
C ALA A 192 -3.95 6.22 5.12
N LEU A 193 -4.75 5.68 6.05
CA LEU A 193 -4.29 5.43 7.43
C LEU A 193 -3.19 4.37 7.47
N ASP A 194 -3.31 3.27 6.72
CA ASP A 194 -2.25 2.25 6.73
C ASP A 194 -0.96 2.77 6.09
N VAL A 195 -1.07 3.57 5.03
CA VAL A 195 0.08 4.19 4.37
C VAL A 195 0.72 5.21 5.30
N LEU A 196 -0.07 6.00 6.03
CA LEU A 196 0.43 6.92 7.05
C LEU A 196 1.20 6.17 8.14
N VAL A 197 0.63 5.09 8.68
CA VAL A 197 1.30 4.25 9.67
C VAL A 197 2.57 3.64 9.10
N ALA A 198 2.53 3.13 7.86
CA ALA A 198 3.72 2.58 7.20
C ALA A 198 4.83 3.63 7.05
N ALA A 199 4.48 4.86 6.65
CA ALA A 199 5.40 5.98 6.51
C ALA A 199 6.00 6.41 7.86
N LEU A 200 5.20 6.41 8.94
CA LEU A 200 5.69 6.71 10.29
C LEU A 200 6.62 5.60 10.80
N VAL A 201 6.27 4.34 10.61
CA VAL A 201 7.08 3.20 11.08
C VAL A 201 8.42 3.14 10.34
N GLY A 202 8.40 3.14 9.00
CA GLY A 202 9.61 2.96 8.22
C GLY A 202 10.36 4.26 7.91
N GLY A 203 9.64 5.35 7.65
CA GLY A 203 10.24 6.65 7.27
C GLY A 203 10.63 7.54 8.44
N VAL A 204 10.10 7.30 9.64
CA VAL A 204 10.43 8.07 10.85
C VAL A 204 11.03 7.18 11.93
N ALA A 205 10.25 6.26 12.50
CA ALA A 205 10.68 5.48 13.67
C ALA A 205 11.92 4.63 13.39
N PHE A 206 11.94 3.89 12.28
CA PHE A 206 13.10 3.10 11.87
C PHE A 206 14.32 3.98 11.57
N VAL A 207 14.12 5.08 10.82
CA VAL A 207 15.20 6.01 10.49
C VAL A 207 15.81 6.62 11.76
N TYR A 208 14.99 6.95 12.77
CA TYR A 208 15.47 7.49 14.04
C TYR A 208 16.15 6.40 14.89
N ALA A 209 15.63 5.17 14.87
CA ALA A 209 16.23 4.05 15.59
C ALA A 209 17.67 3.76 15.11
N CYS A 210 17.97 4.00 13.83
CA CYS A 210 19.33 3.89 13.30
C CYS A 210 20.12 5.20 13.42
N GLY A 211 19.50 6.34 13.15
CA GLY A 211 20.16 7.65 13.09
C GLY A 211 20.57 8.20 14.46
N ILE A 212 19.71 8.07 15.48
CA ILE A 212 19.98 8.62 16.82
C ILE A 212 21.21 7.96 17.47
N PRO A 213 21.33 6.61 17.50
CA PRO A 213 22.53 5.97 18.06
C PRO A 213 23.80 6.34 17.30
N TRP A 214 23.74 6.42 15.97
CA TRP A 214 24.86 6.85 15.13
C TRP A 214 25.29 8.27 15.46
N GLN A 215 24.35 9.21 15.49
CA GLN A 215 24.63 10.61 15.80
C GLN A 215 25.20 10.77 17.21
N ALA A 216 24.65 10.06 18.19
CA ALA A 216 25.16 10.05 19.56
C ALA A 216 26.62 9.58 19.63
N ALA A 217 26.96 8.50 18.91
CA ALA A 217 28.32 7.99 18.83
C ALA A 217 29.27 8.97 18.14
N MET A 218 28.86 9.60 17.05
CA MET A 218 29.69 10.57 16.31
C MET A 218 29.92 11.88 17.07
N LEU A 219 28.96 12.32 17.89
CA LEU A 219 29.07 13.56 18.65
C LEU A 219 29.62 13.35 20.07
N GLY A 220 29.78 12.10 20.53
CA GLY A 220 30.17 11.80 21.90
C GLY A 220 29.13 12.24 22.93
N LEU A 221 27.85 12.33 22.55
CA LEU A 221 26.75 12.80 23.40
C LEU A 221 25.89 11.63 23.91
N PRO A 222 25.24 11.78 25.07
CA PRO A 222 24.25 10.80 25.52
C PRO A 222 23.12 10.64 24.50
N GLN A 223 22.67 9.39 24.28
CA GLN A 223 21.58 9.09 23.35
C GLN A 223 20.29 9.81 23.71
N THR A 224 20.03 10.01 25.00
CA THR A 224 18.86 10.76 25.50
C THR A 224 18.87 12.21 25.03
N THR A 225 20.03 12.88 25.07
CA THR A 225 20.19 14.26 24.58
C THR A 225 19.91 14.37 23.08
N VAL A 226 20.45 13.44 22.30
CA VAL A 226 20.21 13.39 20.85
C VAL A 226 18.76 13.07 20.52
N ALA A 227 18.15 12.14 21.27
CA ALA A 227 16.74 11.77 21.10
C ALA A 227 15.79 12.94 21.42
N LEU A 228 16.07 13.70 22.49
CA LEU A 228 15.31 14.91 22.82
C LEU A 228 15.45 15.97 21.73
N GLY A 229 16.64 16.15 21.16
CA GLY A 229 16.85 17.03 20.01
C GLY A 229 16.04 16.60 18.77
N ALA A 230 15.93 15.29 18.52
CA ALA A 230 15.16 14.74 17.41
C ALA A 230 13.65 15.01 17.53
N LEU A 231 13.12 15.35 18.72
CA LEU A 231 11.71 15.75 18.88
C LEU A 231 11.35 16.99 18.04
N ALA A 232 12.31 17.87 17.77
CA ALA A 232 12.10 19.03 16.90
C ALA A 232 11.74 18.63 15.45
N PHE A 233 12.13 17.43 15.01
CA PHE A 233 11.88 16.93 13.66
C PHE A 233 10.49 16.31 13.50
N VAL A 234 9.89 15.84 14.60
CA VAL A 234 8.63 15.07 14.63
C VAL A 234 7.44 15.82 14.02
N PRO A 235 7.18 17.11 14.31
CA PRO A 235 6.06 17.82 13.69
C PRO A 235 6.16 17.87 12.17
N GLY A 236 7.37 18.14 11.66
CA GLY A 236 7.63 18.19 10.22
C GLY A 236 7.52 16.81 9.57
N ASP A 237 7.99 15.75 10.23
CA ASP A 237 7.91 14.38 9.72
C ASP A 237 6.47 13.84 9.74
N LEU A 238 5.65 14.23 10.72
CA LEU A 238 4.22 13.90 10.73
C LEU A 238 3.51 14.56 9.54
N LEU A 239 3.78 15.84 9.27
CA LEU A 239 3.24 16.53 8.11
C LEU A 239 3.66 15.83 6.81
N LYS A 240 4.93 15.47 6.66
CA LYS A 240 5.43 14.73 5.49
C LYS A 240 4.75 13.37 5.34
N ALA A 241 4.53 12.65 6.43
CA ALA A 241 3.86 11.35 6.40
C ALA A 241 2.40 11.48 5.94
N VAL A 242 1.69 12.55 6.36
CA VAL A 242 0.34 12.86 5.87
C VAL A 242 0.35 13.18 4.37
N VAL A 243 1.31 13.99 3.90
CA VAL A 243 1.49 14.30 2.48
C VAL A 243 1.80 13.03 1.68
N ALA A 244 2.70 12.18 2.18
CA ALA A 244 3.03 10.92 1.52
C ALA A 244 1.81 10.01 1.40
N ALA A 245 1.01 9.89 2.45
CA ALA A 245 -0.20 9.09 2.45
C ALA A 245 -1.25 9.62 1.47
N SER A 246 -1.50 10.93 1.46
CA SER A 246 -2.49 11.54 0.56
C SER A 246 -2.08 11.42 -0.90
N VAL A 247 -0.82 11.70 -1.23
CA VAL A 247 -0.25 11.54 -2.58
C VAL A 247 -0.32 10.09 -3.01
N THR A 248 0.06 9.15 -2.14
CA THR A 248 0.01 7.72 -2.46
C THR A 248 -1.41 7.29 -2.83
N VAL A 249 -2.40 7.61 -2.01
CA VAL A 249 -3.79 7.24 -2.29
C VAL A 249 -4.31 7.90 -3.56
N ALA A 250 -3.97 9.16 -3.80
CA ALA A 250 -4.33 9.85 -5.04
C ALA A 250 -3.74 9.13 -6.27
N VAL A 251 -2.45 8.80 -6.24
CA VAL A 251 -1.76 8.09 -7.31
C VAL A 251 -2.32 6.69 -7.53
N LEU A 252 -2.59 5.93 -6.47
CA LEU A 252 -3.13 4.56 -6.60
C LEU A 252 -4.56 4.53 -7.15
N ARG A 253 -5.33 5.60 -6.94
CA ARG A 253 -6.67 5.78 -7.53
C ARG A 253 -6.60 6.18 -9.00
N ALA A 254 -5.69 7.08 -9.36
CA ALA A 254 -5.53 7.56 -10.74
C ALA A 254 -4.74 6.56 -11.61
N TYR A 255 -3.87 5.75 -11.01
CA TYR A 255 -2.95 4.87 -11.70
C TYR A 255 -2.97 3.43 -11.16
N PRO A 256 -3.94 2.59 -11.57
CA PRO A 256 -4.08 1.20 -11.12
C PRO A 256 -2.93 0.27 -11.53
N ALA A 257 -2.07 0.73 -12.44
CA ALA A 257 -0.85 0.03 -12.87
C ALA A 257 0.39 0.45 -12.07
N ALA A 258 0.21 1.13 -10.92
CA ALA A 258 1.30 1.58 -10.06
C ALA A 258 2.24 0.43 -9.64
N PRO A 259 3.55 0.69 -9.54
CA PRO A 259 4.54 -0.34 -9.24
C PRO A 259 4.22 -1.12 -7.95
N VAL A 260 3.81 -0.44 -6.87
CA VAL A 260 3.45 -1.08 -5.60
C VAL A 260 2.27 -2.07 -5.73
N LEU A 261 1.27 -1.76 -6.55
CA LEU A 261 0.14 -2.67 -6.81
C LEU A 261 0.59 -3.88 -7.62
N ARG A 262 1.49 -3.70 -8.60
CA ARG A 262 2.06 -4.82 -9.35
C ARG A 262 2.89 -5.74 -8.46
N ALA A 263 3.67 -5.18 -7.54
CA ALA A 263 4.46 -5.97 -6.60
C ALA A 263 3.59 -6.79 -5.64
N ALA A 264 2.39 -6.30 -5.29
CA ALA A 264 1.46 -7.03 -4.44
C ALA A 264 0.75 -8.21 -5.15
N ARG A 265 0.90 -8.38 -6.47
CA ARG A 265 0.28 -9.47 -7.26
C ARG A 265 1.04 -10.79 -7.21
N GLY A 266 2.24 -10.82 -6.64
CA GLY A 266 3.07 -12.02 -6.53
C GLY A 266 4.41 -11.89 -7.21
#